data_AF-A0A2E4XLA3-F1
#
_entry.id   AF-A0A2E4XLA3-F1
#
_cell.length_a   1.000
_cell.length_b   1.000
_cell.length_c   1.000
_cell.angle_alpha   90.00
_cell.angle_beta   90.00
_cell.angle_gamma   90.00
#
_symmetry.space_group_name_H-M   'P 1'
#
loop_
_entity.id
_entity.type
_entity.pdbx_description
1 polymer ?
#
loop_
_entity_poly.entity_id
_entity_poly.type
_entity_poly.pdbx_seq_one_letter_code
_entity_poly.pdbx_strand_id
1 'polypeptide(L)' 'MGYKREKHLLEIEAGYNLIYERLLKEARIWNNSGQYWLANESMRKAKQLLNGNVEGCEAATRTEIFFYNKYTGRIGNDL' A
#
# COMPACT_ATOMS: atom_id res chain seq x y z
N MET A 1 32.62 -0.29 -19.15
CA MET A 1 32.18 0.28 -17.86
C MET A 1 31.01 -0.55 -17.37
N GLY A 2 31.16 -1.24 -16.23
CA GLY A 2 30.04 -1.97 -15.63
C GLY A 2 29.11 -0.97 -14.95
N TYR A 3 27.87 -0.86 -15.43
CA TYR A 3 26.86 -0.05 -14.75
C TYR A 3 26.63 -0.63 -13.36
N LYS A 4 26.99 0.13 -12.31
CA LYS A 4 26.64 -0.23 -10.94
C LYS A 4 25.13 -0.02 -10.80
N ARG A 5 24.38 -1.11 -10.64
CA ARG A 5 22.95 -1.03 -10.35
C ARG A 5 22.77 -0.38 -8.98
N GLU A 6 21.99 0.69 -8.92
CA GLU A 6 21.55 1.24 -7.64
C GLU A 6 20.65 0.22 -6.95
N LYS A 7 20.90 -0.01 -5.66
CA LYS A 7 20.09 -0.95 -4.87
C LYS A 7 18.69 -0.38 -4.74
N HIS A 8 17.69 -1.24 -4.96
CA HIS A 8 16.30 -0.86 -4.86
C HIS A 8 15.88 -0.67 -3.39
N LEU A 9 14.85 0.14 -3.11
CA LEU A 9 14.33 0.37 -1.74
C LEU A 9 14.07 -0.95 -0.98
N LEU A 10 13.45 -1.91 -1.65
CA LEU A 10 13.14 -3.24 -1.10
C LEU A 10 14.40 -4.06 -0.75
N GLU A 11 15.55 -3.74 -1.34
CA GLU A 11 16.84 -4.41 -1.06
C GLU A 11 17.67 -3.67 -0.03
N ILE A 12 17.45 -2.36 0.11
CA ILE A 12 18.09 -1.52 1.12
C ILE A 12 17.48 -1.82 2.49
N GLU A 13 16.16 -1.98 2.55
CA GLU A 13 15.43 -2.19 3.80
C GLU A 13 14.46 -3.36 3.69
N ALA A 14 14.78 -4.44 4.40
CA ALA A 14 13.99 -5.67 4.40
C ALA A 14 12.55 -5.47 4.91
N GLY A 15 12.31 -4.43 5.73
CA GLY A 15 10.98 -4.08 6.22
C GLY A 15 10.00 -3.75 5.08
N TYR A 16 10.42 -2.95 4.10
CA TYR A 16 9.59 -2.64 2.95
C TYR A 16 9.38 -3.86 2.04
N ASN A 17 10.34 -4.77 1.96
CA ASN A 17 10.14 -6.03 1.23
C ASN A 17 9.03 -6.89 1.86
N LEU A 18 9.00 -6.97 3.20
CA LEU A 18 7.92 -7.67 3.91
C LEU A 18 6.56 -7.03 3.67
N ILE A 19 6.49 -5.70 3.67
CA ILE A 19 5.26 -4.95 3.39
C ILE A 19 4.80 -5.19 1.94
N TYR A 20 5.72 -5.15 0.99
CA TYR A 20 5.45 -5.43 -0.41
C TYR A 20 4.84 -6.82 -0.63
N GLU A 21 5.49 -7.86 -0.10
CA GLU A 21 5.00 -9.24 -0.20
C GLU A 21 3.65 -9.44 0.50
N ARG A 22 3.44 -8.76 1.64
CA ARG A 22 2.15 -8.74 2.32
C ARG A 22 1.05 -8.14 1.45
N LEU A 23 1.31 -7.01 0.80
CA LEU A 23 0.33 -6.34 -0.08
C LEU A 23 -0.03 -7.22 -1.28
N LEU A 24 0.94 -7.93 -1.87
CA LEU A 24 0.67 -8.90 -2.94
C LEU A 24 -0.21 -10.07 -2.45
N LYS A 25 0.05 -10.57 -1.25
CA LYS A 25 -0.77 -11.62 -0.63
C LYS A 25 -2.20 -11.12 -0.35
N GLU A 26 -2.36 -9.93 0.20
CA GLU A 26 -3.65 -9.30 0.46
C GLU A 26 -4.44 -9.10 -0.84
N ALA A 27 -3.81 -8.60 -1.90
CA ALA A 27 -4.44 -8.45 -3.20
C ALA A 27 -5.01 -9.78 -3.72
N ARG A 28 -4.28 -10.88 -3.56
CA ARG A 28 -4.75 -12.23 -3.95
C ARG A 28 -5.94 -12.68 -3.11
N ILE A 29 -5.91 -12.47 -1.79
CA ILE A 29 -7.01 -12.81 -0.88
C ILE A 29 -8.29 -12.05 -1.26
N TRP A 30 -8.16 -10.74 -1.48
CA TRP A 30 -9.30 -9.90 -1.87
C TRP A 30 -9.88 -10.29 -3.21
N ASN A 31 -9.01 -10.59 -4.19
CA ASN A 31 -9.44 -11.05 -5.50
C ASN A 31 -10.23 -12.38 -5.42
N ASN A 32 -9.74 -13.33 -4.63
CA ASN A 32 -10.39 -14.62 -4.42
C ASN A 32 -11.70 -14.53 -3.61
N SER A 33 -11.90 -13.40 -2.92
CA SER A 33 -13.11 -13.13 -2.13
C SER A 33 -14.11 -12.23 -2.88
N GLY A 34 -13.87 -11.94 -4.16
CA GLY A 34 -14.70 -11.05 -4.99
C GLY A 34 -14.60 -9.56 -4.61
N GLN A 35 -13.68 -9.19 -3.71
CA GLN A 35 -13.47 -7.81 -3.25
C GLN A 35 -12.48 -7.08 -4.16
N TYR A 36 -12.83 -6.94 -5.44
CA TYR A 36 -11.90 -6.45 -6.47
C TYR A 36 -11.37 -5.03 -6.21
N TRP A 37 -12.16 -4.17 -5.57
CA TRP A 37 -11.71 -2.83 -5.20
C TRP A 37 -10.56 -2.87 -4.18
N LEU A 38 -10.68 -3.70 -3.13
CA LEU A 38 -9.63 -3.90 -2.14
C LEU A 38 -8.39 -4.54 -2.77
N ALA A 39 -8.58 -5.49 -3.68
CA ALA A 39 -7.48 -6.09 -4.43
C ALA A 39 -6.70 -5.03 -5.23
N ASN A 40 -7.41 -4.15 -5.93
CA ASN A 40 -6.80 -3.06 -6.69
C ASN A 40 -6.08 -2.05 -5.81
N GLU A 41 -6.63 -1.69 -4.64
CA GLU A 41 -5.96 -0.81 -3.68
C GLU A 41 -4.68 -1.42 -3.12
N SER A 42 -4.69 -2.70 -2.71
CA SER A 42 -3.49 -3.41 -2.27
C SER A 42 -2.41 -3.44 -3.37
N MET A 43 -2.79 -3.67 -4.63
CA MET A 43 -1.85 -3.61 -5.75
C MET A 43 -1.34 -2.19 -6.02
N ARG A 44 -2.19 -1.16 -5.88
CA ARG A 44 -1.77 0.24 -6.05
C ARG A 44 -0.70 0.61 -5.03
N LYS A 45 -0.89 0.23 -3.76
CA LYS A 45 0.09 0.42 -2.68
C LYS A 45 1.39 -0.33 -2.97
N ALA A 46 1.30 -1.59 -3.40
CA ALA A 46 2.48 -2.38 -3.77
C ALA A 46 3.29 -1.72 -4.90
N LYS A 47 2.61 -1.17 -5.93
CA LYS A 47 3.26 -0.43 -7.02
C LYS A 47 3.91 0.87 -6.55
N GLN A 48 3.29 1.60 -5.62
CA GLN A 48 3.90 2.81 -5.06
C GLN A 48 5.19 2.48 -4.31
N LEU A 49 5.18 1.39 -3.52
CA LEU A 49 6.36 0.93 -2.80
C LEU A 49 7.48 0.46 -3.75
N LEU A 50 7.13 -0.21 -4.85
CA LEU A 50 8.07 -0.59 -5.91
C LEU A 50 8.65 0.63 -6.65
N ASN A 51 7.94 1.76 -6.68
CA ASN A 51 8.43 3.00 -7.27
C ASN A 51 9.21 3.87 -6.27
N GLY A 52 9.44 3.39 -5.05
CA GLY A 52 10.09 4.15 -3.98
C GLY A 52 9.21 5.21 -3.31
N ASN A 53 7.90 5.23 -3.58
CA ASN A 53 6.95 6.14 -2.95
C ASN A 53 6.32 5.49 -1.72
N VAL A 54 6.95 5.70 -0.56
CA VAL A 54 6.53 5.15 0.74
C VAL A 54 5.24 5.82 1.24
N GLU A 55 5.12 7.15 1.10
CA GLU A 55 3.96 7.92 1.59
C GLU A 55 2.65 7.45 0.94
N GLY A 56 2.68 7.13 -0.35
CA GLY A 56 1.51 6.59 -1.05
C GLY A 56 1.07 5.22 -0.52
N CYS A 57 2.02 4.40 -0.04
CA CYS A 57 1.74 3.10 0.55
C CYS A 57 1.06 3.24 1.93
N GLU A 58 1.47 4.22 2.72
CA GLU A 58 0.94 4.50 4.07
C GLU A 58 -0.40 5.24 4.04
N ALA A 59 -0.78 5.81 2.89
CA ALA A 59 -2.07 6.47 2.72
C ALA A 59 -3.22 5.52 3.09
N ALA A 60 -4.02 5.94 4.07
CA ALA A 60 -5.18 5.20 4.53
C ALA A 60 -6.16 4.97 3.38
N THR A 61 -6.65 3.75 3.26
CA THR A 61 -7.66 3.40 2.27
C THR A 61 -8.94 4.17 2.62
N ARG A 62 -9.72 4.66 1.65
CA ARG A 62 -10.92 5.50 1.90
C ARG A 62 -11.88 4.91 2.95
N THR A 63 -12.02 3.59 3.01
CA THR A 63 -12.81 2.87 4.02
C THR A 63 -12.21 2.93 5.42
N GLU A 64 -10.88 2.88 5.56
CA GLU A 64 -10.19 3.11 6.83
C GLU A 64 -10.40 4.55 7.29
N ILE A 65 -10.37 5.54 6.38
CA ILE A 65 -10.70 6.93 6.72
C ILE A 65 -12.13 7.04 7.26
N PHE A 66 -13.12 6.42 6.61
CA PHE A 66 -14.51 6.42 7.11
C PHE A 66 -14.65 5.70 8.45
N PHE A 67 -13.97 4.56 8.63
CA PHE A 67 -13.99 3.81 9.89
C PHE A 67 -13.34 4.63 11.01
N TYR A 68 -12.10 5.10 10.82
CA TYR A 68 -11.40 5.91 11.80
C TYR A 68 -12.11 7.23 12.11
N ASN A 69 -12.64 7.95 11.12
CA ASN A 69 -13.41 9.18 11.38
C ASN A 69 -14.69 8.92 12.18
N LYS A 70 -15.36 7.77 11.96
CA LYS A 70 -16.56 7.39 12.72
C LYS A 70 -16.26 7.14 14.21
N TYR A 71 -15.09 6.62 14.55
CA TYR A 71 -14.74 6.27 15.95
C TYR A 71 -13.82 7.28 16.64
N THR A 72 -13.16 8.18 15.91
CA THR A 72 -12.31 9.24 16.49
C THR A 72 -12.99 10.60 16.56
N GLY A 73 -14.24 10.73 16.11
CA GLY A 73 -15.04 11.95 16.23
C GLY A 73 -14.56 13.12 15.36
N ARG A 74 -13.57 12.91 14.49
CA ARG A 74 -13.14 13.90 13.49
C ARG A 74 -14.10 13.89 12.30
N ILE A 75 -15.33 14.34 12.51
CA ILE A 75 -16.13 14.88 11.41
C ILE A 75 -15.54 16.26 11.12
N GLY A 76 -14.70 16.34 10.10
CA GLY A 76 -14.07 17.60 9.70
C GLY A 76 -13.69 17.56 8.23
N ASN A 77 -14.66 17.99 7.41
CA ASN A 77 -14.54 18.69 6.12
C ASN A 77 -13.34 18.33 5.22
N ASP A 78 -13.61 17.69 4.08
CA ASP A 78 -13.65 18.43 2.82
C ASP A 78 -14.16 17.54 1.67
N LEU A 79 -15.05 18.16 0.89
CA LEU A 79 -15.59 17.72 -0.40
C LEU A 79 -14.49 17.59 -1.46
#